data_AF-A0A1T4XSI1-F1
#
_entry.id   AF-A0A1T4XSI1-F1
#
_cell.length_a   1.000
_cell.length_b   1.000
_cell.length_c   1.000
_cell.angle_alpha   90.00
_cell.angle_beta   90.00
_cell.angle_gamma   90.00
#
_symmetry.space_group_name_H-M   'P 1'
#
loop_
_entity.id
_entity.type
_entity.pdbx_description
1 polymer ?
#
loop_
_entity_poly.entity_id
_entity_poly.type
_entity_poly.pdbx_seq_one_letter_code
_entity_poly.pdbx_strand_id
1 'polypeptide(L)'
;MEKNTVLLQDTEAFMHGELDNVTVQQNCIVLDLVQGGYVPYGCYTSAPIPMPLFDALRVSWNAASPEDTAVEAQVRVMVDGNWTTWNSFGKWSPSLHREGPPYQARGPVQRWPDRLQLDSKYATAVQLRIYLYSKNEKVSPAVMLLGASVRMVDVIPARGRLVNARLHLMPYTAARRAPALQPWMDAAISLASLTNRWGADLLPEEFAQVLRDWRAPDDCGPRNLSFAAAAAAQWGFPAWVAYADLALLRAEARAGCGAVVTLQSTPAQIAAGAPERHCAALRGFASSLDGEPKVLLCDPYAAAEDFGCEIEIPLDDFMVAWDNVALLMRQRKSSTPPQGRTRCSAWIRPVGTDAPGIYRLYLNGEEHPLPDDFCAQGGVLAYSLPDEHPHATTAHRQFSYVEPTQGGILLEHGDTPRKYTVYAIGTDGRMIVGDVTV
;
A
#
# COMPACT_ATOMS: atom_id res chain seq x y z
N MET A 1 -16.24 16.59 -6.10
CA MET A 1 -14.82 16.57 -5.68
C MET A 1 -14.75 17.30 -4.36
N GLU A 2 -14.08 16.74 -3.36
CA GLU A 2 -13.88 17.44 -2.09
C GLU A 2 -13.07 18.71 -2.32
N LYS A 3 -13.37 19.77 -1.55
CA LYS A 3 -12.67 21.05 -1.72
C LYS A 3 -11.18 20.99 -1.38
N ASN A 4 -10.74 19.98 -0.62
CA ASN A 4 -9.38 19.85 -0.10
C ASN A 4 -8.56 18.74 -0.75
N THR A 5 -9.09 18.05 -1.76
CA THR A 5 -8.37 16.98 -2.48
C THR A 5 -8.39 17.24 -3.98
N VAL A 6 -7.22 17.26 -4.60
CA VAL A 6 -7.05 17.26 -6.06
C VAL A 6 -6.45 15.95 -6.53
N LEU A 7 -7.01 15.39 -7.60
CA LEU A 7 -6.50 14.21 -8.28
C LEU A 7 -6.36 14.56 -9.77
N LEU A 8 -5.12 14.61 -10.25
CA LEU A 8 -4.82 14.67 -11.67
C LEU A 8 -4.85 13.24 -12.20
N GLN A 9 -5.85 12.97 -13.01
CA GLN A 9 -6.12 11.68 -13.63
C GLN A 9 -6.68 11.94 -15.02
N ASP A 10 -6.40 11.05 -15.96
CA ASP A 10 -6.80 11.14 -17.36
C ASP A 10 -6.04 12.18 -18.20
N THR A 11 -6.16 12.03 -19.52
CA THR A 11 -5.39 12.80 -20.50
C THR A 11 -5.59 14.31 -20.33
N GLU A 12 -6.83 14.75 -20.16
CA GLU A 12 -7.13 16.19 -20.03
C GLU A 12 -6.43 16.81 -18.82
N ALA A 13 -6.46 16.17 -17.65
CA ALA A 13 -5.83 16.71 -16.45
C ALA A 13 -4.31 16.81 -16.59
N PHE A 14 -3.67 15.83 -17.22
CA PHE A 14 -2.22 15.85 -17.44
C PHE A 14 -1.78 16.83 -18.53
N MET A 15 -2.58 17.06 -19.57
CA MET A 15 -2.23 18.01 -20.63
C MET A 15 -2.21 19.48 -20.19
N HIS A 16 -2.74 19.80 -19.00
CA HIS A 16 -2.67 21.16 -18.43
C HIS A 16 -1.32 21.48 -17.75
N GLY A 17 -0.45 20.48 -17.54
CA GLY A 17 0.87 20.68 -16.98
C GLY A 17 1.97 20.77 -18.04
N GLU A 18 3.18 21.06 -17.57
CA GLU A 18 4.40 21.04 -18.37
C GLU A 18 4.95 19.61 -18.47
N LEU A 19 5.32 19.22 -19.68
CA LEU A 19 5.87 17.91 -20.03
C LEU A 19 7.32 18.10 -20.48
N ASP A 20 8.27 17.51 -19.77
CA ASP A 20 9.69 17.52 -20.10
C ASP A 20 10.20 16.08 -20.22
N ASN A 21 10.55 15.65 -21.44
CA ASN A 21 10.95 14.27 -21.75
C ASN A 21 9.90 13.20 -21.35
N VAL A 22 8.63 13.60 -21.33
CA VAL A 22 7.47 12.76 -21.05
C VAL A 22 6.34 13.12 -21.99
N THR A 23 5.45 12.16 -22.21
CA THR A 23 4.22 12.36 -22.99
C THR A 23 3.04 11.71 -22.28
N VAL A 24 1.84 12.14 -22.66
CA VAL A 24 0.59 11.55 -22.16
C VAL A 24 0.10 10.50 -23.16
N GLN A 25 0.13 9.23 -22.74
CA GLN A 25 -0.30 8.09 -23.52
C GLN A 25 -1.29 7.24 -22.71
N GLN A 26 -2.44 6.92 -23.30
CA GLN A 26 -3.46 6.07 -22.67
C GLN A 26 -3.82 6.52 -21.24
N ASN A 27 -4.08 7.82 -21.05
CA ASN A 27 -4.39 8.43 -19.75
C ASN A 27 -3.26 8.32 -18.71
N CYS A 28 -2.02 8.06 -19.14
CA CYS A 28 -0.85 7.98 -18.27
C CYS A 28 0.24 8.93 -18.73
N ILE A 29 1.05 9.41 -17.79
CA ILE A 29 2.34 10.05 -18.11
C ILE A 29 3.38 8.93 -18.27
N VAL A 30 4.10 8.92 -19.39
CA VAL A 30 5.20 7.99 -19.70
C VAL A 30 6.40 8.77 -20.23
N LEU A 31 7.59 8.18 -20.21
CA LEU A 31 8.80 8.73 -20.82
C LEU A 31 8.62 8.86 -22.34
N ASP A 32 9.26 9.86 -22.94
CA ASP A 32 9.27 10.00 -24.41
C ASP A 32 10.04 8.86 -25.09
N LEU A 33 9.51 8.41 -26.23
CA LEU A 33 10.14 7.41 -27.08
C LEU A 33 10.92 8.08 -28.21
N VAL A 34 12.25 8.00 -28.18
CA VAL A 34 13.16 8.62 -29.16
C VAL A 34 13.99 7.53 -29.85
N GLN A 35 13.92 7.49 -31.18
CA GLN A 35 14.68 6.53 -32.01
C GLN A 35 14.47 5.04 -31.63
N GLY A 36 13.30 4.70 -31.09
CA GLY A 36 12.94 3.33 -30.71
C GLY A 36 13.29 2.95 -29.27
N GLY A 37 13.80 3.87 -28.46
CA GLY A 37 14.03 3.67 -27.02
C GLY A 37 13.44 4.80 -26.18
N TYR A 38 12.96 4.48 -24.99
CA TYR A 38 12.53 5.48 -24.01
C TYR A 38 13.73 6.24 -23.48
N VAL A 39 13.60 7.57 -23.39
CA VAL A 39 14.59 8.42 -22.70
C VAL A 39 14.76 7.96 -21.24
N PRO A 40 15.96 8.07 -20.65
CA PRO A 40 16.22 7.50 -19.32
C PRO A 40 15.52 8.24 -18.17
N TYR A 41 15.04 9.47 -18.43
CA TYR A 41 14.49 10.34 -17.41
C TYR A 41 13.56 11.40 -18.03
N GLY A 42 12.52 11.77 -17.28
CA GLY A 42 11.63 12.87 -17.61
C GLY A 42 10.80 13.34 -16.42
N CYS A 43 10.07 14.43 -16.60
CA CYS A 43 9.35 15.14 -15.56
C CYS A 43 8.01 15.68 -16.07
N TYR A 44 6.95 15.41 -15.31
CA TYR A 44 5.71 16.15 -15.41
C TYR A 44 5.59 17.17 -14.28
N THR A 45 5.21 18.40 -14.59
CA THR A 45 4.93 19.46 -13.59
C THR A 45 3.52 20.01 -13.81
N SER A 46 2.65 19.91 -12.79
CA SER A 46 1.28 20.44 -12.89
C SER A 46 1.28 21.97 -13.00
N ALA A 47 0.23 22.56 -13.56
CA ALA A 47 -0.09 23.96 -13.29
C ALA A 47 -0.25 24.19 -11.77
N PRO A 48 -0.05 25.42 -11.25
CA PRO A 48 -0.44 25.77 -9.89
C PRO A 48 -1.91 25.48 -9.62
N ILE A 49 -2.20 24.81 -8.49
CA ILE A 49 -3.54 24.40 -8.10
C ILE A 49 -3.95 25.19 -6.85
N PRO A 50 -4.89 26.13 -6.95
CA PRO A 50 -5.45 26.81 -5.79
C PRO A 50 -6.09 25.80 -4.82
N MET A 51 -5.86 26.00 -3.53
CA MET A 51 -6.39 25.16 -2.46
C MET A 51 -7.06 26.04 -1.39
N PRO A 52 -8.02 25.49 -0.62
CA PRO A 52 -8.46 26.14 0.62
C PRO A 52 -7.26 26.33 1.55
N LEU A 53 -7.34 27.32 2.46
CA LEU A 53 -6.27 27.56 3.43
C LEU A 53 -5.95 26.28 4.21
N PHE A 54 -4.67 25.90 4.28
CA PHE A 54 -4.25 24.63 4.87
C PHE A 54 -2.93 24.72 5.61
N ASP A 55 -2.73 23.81 6.58
CA ASP A 55 -1.50 23.69 7.37
C ASP A 55 -0.77 22.35 7.17
N ALA A 56 -1.35 21.39 6.47
CA ALA A 56 -0.69 20.13 6.16
C ALA A 56 -1.15 19.57 4.82
N LEU A 57 -0.33 18.72 4.20
CA LEU A 57 -0.69 18.03 2.97
C LEU A 57 -0.09 16.63 2.89
N ARG A 58 -0.77 15.76 2.14
CA ARG A 58 -0.27 14.45 1.74
C ARG A 58 -0.35 14.32 0.23
N VAL A 59 0.62 13.63 -0.36
CA VAL A 59 0.70 13.38 -1.79
C VAL A 59 0.33 11.93 -2.06
N SER A 60 -0.26 11.67 -3.22
CA SER A 60 -0.51 10.31 -3.67
C SER A 60 -0.21 10.21 -5.16
N TRP A 61 0.36 9.08 -5.57
CA TRP A 61 0.53 8.75 -6.97
C TRP A 61 0.13 7.31 -7.20
N ASN A 62 -0.34 7.02 -8.41
CA ASN A 62 -0.62 5.66 -8.86
C ASN A 62 0.25 5.44 -10.07
N ALA A 63 1.16 4.49 -10.01
CA ALA A 63 2.08 4.23 -11.09
C ALA A 63 2.30 2.74 -11.27
N ALA A 64 2.38 2.31 -12.53
CA ALA A 64 3.07 1.08 -12.87
C ALA A 64 4.55 1.39 -12.99
N SER A 65 5.35 0.64 -12.26
CA SER A 65 6.80 0.77 -12.30
C SER A 65 7.39 -0.63 -12.57
N PRO A 66 7.59 -1.00 -13.85
CA PRO A 66 8.31 -2.21 -14.22
C PRO A 66 9.72 -2.28 -13.61
N GLU A 67 10.34 -3.45 -13.69
CA GLU A 67 11.75 -3.62 -13.29
C GLU A 67 12.64 -2.60 -14.01
N ASP A 68 13.68 -2.14 -13.32
CA ASP A 68 14.60 -1.08 -13.77
C ASP A 68 13.97 0.31 -13.98
N THR A 69 12.73 0.52 -13.54
CA THR A 69 12.06 1.83 -13.55
C THR A 69 11.71 2.30 -12.15
N ALA A 70 11.49 3.61 -12.01
CA ALA A 70 11.01 4.22 -10.77
C ALA A 70 10.29 5.54 -11.04
N VAL A 71 9.52 6.00 -10.05
CA VAL A 71 8.93 7.34 -10.02
C VAL A 71 9.29 8.08 -8.75
N GLU A 72 9.24 9.40 -8.76
CA GLU A 72 9.45 10.22 -7.57
C GLU A 72 8.52 11.43 -7.58
N ALA A 73 7.55 11.44 -6.67
CA ALA A 73 6.63 12.56 -6.52
C ALA A 73 7.26 13.65 -5.66
N GLN A 74 7.07 14.90 -6.08
CA GLN A 74 7.48 16.06 -5.30
C GLN A 74 6.40 17.15 -5.33
N VAL A 75 6.41 18.01 -4.32
CA VAL A 75 5.43 19.09 -4.17
C VAL A 75 6.11 20.35 -3.66
N ARG A 76 5.55 21.50 -4.03
CA ARG A 76 5.79 22.77 -3.36
C ARG A 76 4.47 23.44 -3.05
N VAL A 77 4.48 24.31 -2.05
CA VAL A 77 3.29 25.03 -1.58
C VAL A 77 3.50 26.53 -1.63
N MET A 78 2.40 27.27 -1.81
CA MET A 78 2.42 28.73 -1.81
C MET A 78 2.15 29.24 -0.39
N VAL A 79 3.13 29.91 0.21
CA VAL A 79 3.06 30.50 1.55
C VAL A 79 3.37 31.99 1.44
N ASP A 80 2.49 32.85 1.92
CA ASP A 80 2.64 34.32 1.87
C ASP A 80 3.01 34.83 0.46
N GLY A 81 2.39 34.27 -0.58
CA GLY A 81 2.65 34.63 -1.98
C GLY A 81 3.98 34.12 -2.56
N ASN A 82 4.72 33.30 -1.83
CA ASN A 82 5.99 32.72 -2.27
C ASN A 82 5.91 31.18 -2.33
N TRP A 83 6.48 30.60 -3.38
CA TRP A 83 6.63 29.16 -3.47
C TRP A 83 7.76 28.67 -2.55
N THR A 84 7.49 27.60 -1.81
CA THR A 84 8.55 26.85 -1.12
C THR A 84 9.47 26.16 -2.13
N THR A 85 10.59 25.65 -1.64
CA THR A 85 11.37 24.65 -2.40
C THR A 85 10.51 23.41 -2.67
N TRP A 86 10.90 22.66 -3.70
CA TRP A 86 10.33 21.35 -3.98
C TRP A 86 10.74 20.35 -2.89
N ASN A 87 9.76 19.61 -2.39
CA ASN A 87 9.92 18.58 -1.38
C ASN A 87 9.57 17.23 -1.97
N SER A 88 10.53 16.30 -1.93
CA SER A 88 10.35 14.91 -2.38
C SER A 88 9.59 14.09 -1.35
N PHE A 89 8.82 13.11 -1.83
CA PHE A 89 8.14 12.08 -1.04
C PHE A 89 8.80 10.70 -1.20
N GLY A 90 10.02 10.68 -1.73
CA GLY A 90 10.80 9.46 -1.92
C GLY A 90 10.65 8.88 -3.32
N LYS A 91 11.71 8.21 -3.77
CA LYS A 91 11.69 7.44 -5.02
C LYS A 91 11.03 6.10 -4.77
N TRP A 92 10.07 5.74 -5.61
CA TRP A 92 9.25 4.55 -5.45
C TRP A 92 9.30 3.67 -6.69
N SER A 93 9.45 2.38 -6.43
CA SER A 93 9.26 1.27 -7.37
C SER A 93 9.04 0.01 -6.54
N PRO A 94 8.29 -0.99 -7.03
CA PRO A 94 8.20 -2.31 -6.42
C PRO A 94 9.55 -2.97 -6.22
N SER A 95 10.50 -2.77 -7.16
CA SER A 95 11.81 -3.44 -7.19
C SER A 95 12.95 -2.64 -6.57
N LEU A 96 12.65 -1.53 -5.88
CA LEU A 96 13.65 -0.73 -5.18
C LEU A 96 13.53 -0.91 -3.66
N HIS A 97 14.66 -0.79 -2.98
CA HIS A 97 14.70 -0.38 -1.58
C HIS A 97 14.28 1.10 -1.49
N ARG A 98 12.98 1.33 -1.65
CA ARG A 98 12.35 2.65 -1.61
C ARG A 98 12.43 3.23 -0.20
N GLU A 99 12.77 4.50 -0.12
CA GLU A 99 12.86 5.24 1.14
C GLU A 99 12.10 6.55 0.99
N GLY A 100 11.24 6.84 1.97
CA GLY A 100 10.72 8.18 2.16
C GLY A 100 11.86 9.16 2.51
N PRO A 101 11.65 10.47 2.39
CA PRO A 101 12.61 11.44 2.92
C PRO A 101 12.72 11.32 4.45
N PRO A 102 13.90 11.60 5.02
CA PRO A 102 14.01 11.72 6.48
C PRO A 102 13.22 12.94 6.97
N TYR A 103 12.79 12.86 8.23
CA TYR A 103 12.15 13.99 8.90
C TYR A 103 13.06 15.22 8.92
N GLN A 104 12.48 16.37 8.60
CA GLN A 104 13.15 17.66 8.67
C GLN A 104 12.25 18.68 9.37
N ALA A 105 12.67 19.11 10.57
CA ALA A 105 11.94 20.10 11.36
C ALA A 105 12.14 21.55 10.90
N ARG A 106 13.25 21.86 10.22
CA ARG A 106 13.67 23.24 9.92
C ARG A 106 13.10 23.74 8.60
N GLY A 107 12.56 24.95 8.63
CA GLY A 107 12.08 25.71 7.47
C GLY A 107 10.62 26.13 7.62
N PRO A 108 10.05 26.81 6.62
CA PRO A 108 8.62 27.16 6.61
C PRO A 108 7.71 25.92 6.51
N VAL A 109 8.29 24.77 6.18
CA VAL A 109 7.61 23.49 6.05
C VAL A 109 8.46 22.42 6.74
N GLN A 110 7.84 21.73 7.69
CA GLN A 110 8.35 20.48 8.24
C GLN A 110 8.04 19.35 7.25
N ARG A 111 9.09 18.64 6.83
CA ARG A 111 8.94 17.49 5.94
C ARG A 111 8.95 16.22 6.76
N TRP A 112 7.83 15.52 6.76
CA TRP A 112 7.71 14.17 7.27
C TRP A 112 7.87 13.20 6.09
N PRO A 113 8.07 11.90 6.35
CA PRO A 113 8.22 10.90 5.30
C PRO A 113 7.07 10.85 4.29
N ASP A 114 5.83 11.05 4.75
CA ASP A 114 4.63 10.90 3.94
C ASP A 114 3.64 12.07 4.08
N ARG A 115 4.06 13.20 4.67
CA ARG A 115 3.29 14.45 4.76
C ARG A 115 4.20 15.67 4.82
N LEU A 116 3.69 16.82 4.38
CA LEU A 116 4.25 18.12 4.75
C LEU A 116 3.35 18.77 5.79
N GLN A 117 3.98 19.43 6.77
CA GLN A 117 3.30 20.18 7.81
C GLN A 117 3.90 21.58 7.82
N LEU A 118 3.07 22.61 7.69
CA LEU A 118 3.49 23.98 7.88
C LEU A 118 3.55 24.29 9.38
N ASP A 119 4.57 25.04 9.76
CA ASP A 119 4.74 25.55 11.12
C ASP A 119 4.33 27.03 11.14
N SER A 120 3.33 27.35 11.96
CA SER A 120 2.90 28.72 12.27
C SER A 120 2.50 29.58 11.05
N LYS A 121 2.28 28.95 9.89
CA LYS A 121 1.88 29.54 8.62
C LYS A 121 0.90 28.64 7.89
N TYR A 122 0.22 29.20 6.91
CA TYR A 122 -0.73 28.49 6.06
C TYR A 122 -0.37 28.64 4.60
N ALA A 123 -0.76 27.65 3.81
CA ALA A 123 -0.61 27.67 2.37
C ALA A 123 -1.96 27.81 1.65
N THR A 124 -1.93 28.32 0.43
CA THR A 124 -3.13 28.63 -0.39
C THR A 124 -3.12 27.97 -1.77
N ALA A 125 -2.01 27.33 -2.14
CA ALA A 125 -1.91 26.59 -3.38
C ALA A 125 -0.85 25.49 -3.26
N VAL A 126 -1.00 24.48 -4.11
CA VAL A 126 -0.03 23.39 -4.29
C VAL A 126 0.42 23.37 -5.75
N GLN A 127 1.63 22.89 -5.99
CA GLN A 127 2.05 22.46 -7.31
C GLN A 127 2.75 21.11 -7.20
N LEU A 128 2.37 20.18 -8.06
CA LEU A 128 2.85 18.81 -8.04
C LEU A 128 3.83 18.62 -9.19
N ARG A 129 4.86 17.81 -8.97
CA ARG A 129 5.68 17.26 -10.04
C ARG A 129 5.96 15.79 -9.79
N ILE A 130 6.15 15.03 -10.86
CA ILE A 130 6.57 13.64 -10.75
C ILE A 130 7.66 13.36 -11.77
N TYR A 131 8.76 12.79 -11.27
CA TYR A 131 9.85 12.32 -12.10
C TYR A 131 9.64 10.87 -12.45
N LEU A 132 9.99 10.53 -13.69
CA LEU A 132 10.01 9.16 -14.21
C LEU A 132 11.47 8.81 -14.51
N TYR A 133 11.88 7.60 -14.13
CA TYR A 133 13.23 7.08 -14.34
C TYR A 133 13.17 5.71 -15.01
N SER A 134 14.04 5.45 -15.98
CA SER A 134 14.26 4.12 -16.54
C SER A 134 15.75 3.86 -16.76
N LYS A 135 16.23 2.69 -16.33
CA LYS A 135 17.54 2.14 -16.73
C LYS A 135 17.43 1.17 -17.91
N ASN A 136 16.22 0.94 -18.42
CA ASN A 136 15.94 0.03 -19.51
C ASN A 136 15.15 0.77 -20.60
N GLU A 137 15.82 1.11 -21.69
CA GLU A 137 15.25 1.87 -22.82
C GLU A 137 14.00 1.21 -23.46
N LYS A 138 13.70 -0.05 -23.14
CA LYS A 138 12.52 -0.76 -23.69
C LYS A 138 11.26 -0.54 -22.87
N VAL A 139 11.37 0.01 -21.66
CA VAL A 139 10.25 0.17 -20.73
C VAL A 139 10.23 1.56 -20.10
N SER A 140 9.03 2.09 -19.92
CA SER A 140 8.76 3.31 -19.17
C SER A 140 7.91 2.98 -17.94
N PRO A 141 8.12 3.64 -16.80
CA PRO A 141 7.07 3.72 -15.78
C PRO A 141 5.87 4.49 -16.36
N ALA A 142 4.67 4.23 -15.84
CA ALA A 142 3.44 4.87 -16.28
C ALA A 142 2.68 5.42 -15.07
N VAL A 143 2.49 6.75 -15.00
CA VAL A 143 1.77 7.42 -13.92
C VAL A 143 0.33 7.65 -14.33
N MET A 144 -0.61 7.01 -13.64
CA MET A 144 -2.06 7.08 -13.89
C MET A 144 -2.77 8.14 -13.03
N LEU A 145 -2.22 8.43 -11.85
CA LEU A 145 -2.76 9.42 -10.93
C LEU A 145 -1.62 10.15 -10.26
N LEU A 146 -1.76 11.47 -10.14
CA LEU A 146 -0.95 12.31 -9.26
C LEU A 146 -1.88 13.27 -8.52
N GLY A 147 -1.84 13.29 -7.20
CA GLY A 147 -2.77 14.08 -6.41
C GLY A 147 -2.21 14.52 -5.08
N ALA A 148 -2.93 15.43 -4.45
CA ALA A 148 -2.67 15.87 -3.09
C ALA A 148 -3.96 16.14 -2.34
N SER A 149 -3.94 15.85 -1.04
CA SER A 149 -4.99 16.22 -0.10
C SER A 149 -4.41 17.12 0.97
N VAL A 150 -5.15 18.18 1.33
CA VAL A 150 -4.73 19.18 2.30
C VAL A 150 -5.60 19.16 3.56
N ARG A 151 -4.99 19.40 4.71
CA ARG A 151 -5.70 19.61 5.97
C ARG A 151 -6.13 21.07 6.06
N MET A 152 -7.41 21.32 5.77
CA MET A 152 -7.99 22.65 5.86
C MET A 152 -7.92 23.19 7.29
N VAL A 153 -7.70 24.48 7.42
CA VAL A 153 -7.77 25.20 8.71
C VAL A 153 -9.08 25.97 8.83
N ASP A 154 -9.50 26.22 10.07
CA ASP A 154 -10.73 26.96 10.40
C ASP A 154 -12.02 26.37 9.77
N VAL A 155 -12.06 25.05 9.60
CA VAL A 155 -13.23 24.32 9.09
C VAL A 155 -13.80 23.42 10.18
N ILE A 156 -15.12 23.42 10.32
CA ILE A 156 -15.84 22.42 11.11
C ILE A 156 -16.00 21.16 10.26
N PRO A 157 -15.40 20.01 10.63
CA PRO A 157 -15.49 18.78 9.84
C PRO A 157 -16.94 18.36 9.62
N ALA A 158 -17.32 18.04 8.39
CA ALA A 158 -18.69 17.67 8.10
C ALA A 158 -18.96 16.26 8.63
N ARG A 159 -20.12 16.09 9.29
CA ARG A 159 -20.58 14.75 9.71
C ARG A 159 -21.27 13.99 8.59
N GLY A 160 -21.84 14.70 7.61
CA GLY A 160 -22.59 14.10 6.50
C GLY A 160 -23.86 13.36 6.92
N ARG A 161 -24.64 12.92 5.93
CA ARG A 161 -25.86 12.14 6.16
C ARG A 161 -25.53 10.77 6.73
N LEU A 162 -26.25 10.35 7.77
CA LEU A 162 -26.20 9.00 8.34
C LEU A 162 -26.27 7.94 7.23
N VAL A 163 -25.55 6.85 7.42
CA VAL A 163 -25.55 5.69 6.53
C VAL A 163 -25.61 4.45 7.38
N ASN A 164 -26.45 3.49 6.97
CA ASN A 164 -26.42 2.14 7.48
C ASN A 164 -25.97 1.26 6.32
N ALA A 165 -24.68 0.98 6.26
CA ALA A 165 -24.03 0.26 5.17
C ALA A 165 -23.00 -0.69 5.76
N ARG A 166 -23.00 -1.93 5.29
CA ARG A 166 -22.05 -2.96 5.69
C ARG A 166 -21.47 -3.60 4.45
N LEU A 167 -20.18 -3.40 4.26
CA LEU A 167 -19.38 -4.10 3.25
C LEU A 167 -18.93 -5.43 3.85
N HIS A 168 -18.93 -6.47 3.01
CA HIS A 168 -18.20 -7.69 3.30
C HIS A 168 -16.76 -7.50 2.84
N LEU A 169 -15.85 -7.39 3.80
CA LEU A 169 -14.41 -7.40 3.58
C LEU A 169 -13.85 -8.74 4.06
N MET A 170 -12.63 -9.07 3.64
CA MET A 170 -11.94 -10.26 4.15
C MET A 170 -11.16 -9.88 5.41
N PRO A 171 -11.53 -10.36 6.61
CA PRO A 171 -10.82 -10.00 7.83
C PRO A 171 -9.54 -10.83 7.95
N TYR A 172 -8.44 -10.20 8.38
CA TYR A 172 -7.18 -10.89 8.61
C TYR A 172 -6.52 -10.39 9.89
N THR A 173 -5.93 -11.28 10.67
CA THR A 173 -5.15 -10.92 11.86
C THR A 173 -3.68 -10.69 11.51
N ALA A 174 -3.07 -9.73 12.21
CA ALA A 174 -1.62 -9.52 12.18
C ALA A 174 -0.84 -10.67 12.84
N ALA A 175 -1.45 -11.41 13.78
CA ALA A 175 -0.79 -12.47 14.55
C ALA A 175 -0.34 -13.68 13.70
N ARG A 176 -0.92 -13.86 12.50
CA ARG A 176 -0.63 -14.97 11.58
C ARG A 176 0.32 -14.61 10.44
N ARG A 177 0.86 -13.38 10.46
CA ARG A 177 1.63 -12.82 9.35
C ARG A 177 3.12 -12.86 9.62
N ALA A 178 3.90 -12.77 8.53
CA ALA A 178 5.36 -12.84 8.57
C ALA A 178 5.94 -11.90 9.65
N PRO A 179 6.65 -12.42 10.68
CA PRO A 179 7.19 -11.60 11.77
C PRO A 179 8.10 -10.46 11.29
N ALA A 180 8.92 -10.71 10.26
CA ALA A 180 9.83 -9.72 9.69
C ALA A 180 9.12 -8.51 9.04
N LEU A 181 7.84 -8.62 8.73
CA LEU A 181 7.05 -7.58 8.06
C LEU A 181 6.02 -6.92 9.00
N GLN A 182 5.99 -7.29 10.27
CA GLN A 182 5.07 -6.76 11.29
C GLN A 182 4.95 -5.22 11.30
N PRO A 183 6.05 -4.44 11.16
CA PRO A 183 5.96 -2.98 11.20
C PRO A 183 5.05 -2.34 10.12
N TRP A 184 4.79 -3.05 9.02
CA TRP A 184 4.00 -2.58 7.87
C TRP A 184 2.70 -3.38 7.68
N MET A 185 2.47 -4.38 8.52
CA MET A 185 1.48 -5.42 8.27
C MET A 185 0.04 -4.93 8.45
N ASP A 186 -0.17 -3.94 9.30
CA ASP A 186 -1.47 -3.30 9.52
C ASP A 186 -2.04 -2.64 8.25
N ALA A 187 -1.21 -1.86 7.57
CA ALA A 187 -1.54 -1.23 6.30
C ALA A 187 -1.71 -2.30 5.22
N ALA A 188 -0.80 -3.28 5.17
CA ALA A 188 -0.82 -4.34 4.18
C ALA A 188 -2.07 -5.23 4.28
N ILE A 189 -2.45 -5.62 5.50
CA ILE A 189 -3.70 -6.34 5.79
C ILE A 189 -4.89 -5.50 5.37
N SER A 190 -4.92 -4.21 5.73
CA SER A 190 -6.05 -3.34 5.42
C SER A 190 -6.25 -3.19 3.91
N LEU A 191 -5.16 -3.08 3.13
CA LEU A 191 -5.20 -3.09 1.67
C LEU A 191 -5.67 -4.45 1.14
N ALA A 192 -5.08 -5.57 1.60
CA ALA A 192 -5.45 -6.92 1.18
C ALA A 192 -6.95 -7.21 1.45
N SER A 193 -7.45 -6.79 2.60
CA SER A 193 -8.86 -6.91 3.00
C SER A 193 -9.80 -6.21 2.00
N LEU A 194 -9.44 -4.98 1.59
CA LEU A 194 -10.19 -4.20 0.60
C LEU A 194 -10.09 -4.79 -0.80
N THR A 195 -8.93 -5.27 -1.23
CA THR A 195 -8.75 -5.78 -2.60
C THR A 195 -9.32 -7.19 -2.77
N ASN A 196 -9.22 -8.03 -1.75
CA ASN A 196 -9.61 -9.43 -1.85
C ASN A 196 -11.12 -9.62 -1.89
N ARG A 197 -11.90 -8.67 -1.35
CA ARG A 197 -13.36 -8.64 -1.56
C ARG A 197 -13.74 -8.57 -3.06
N TRP A 198 -12.84 -8.06 -3.90
CA TRP A 198 -13.00 -7.95 -5.35
C TRP A 198 -12.31 -9.09 -6.10
N GLY A 199 -11.91 -10.16 -5.40
CA GLY A 199 -11.31 -11.36 -5.99
C GLY A 199 -9.84 -11.21 -6.39
N ALA A 200 -9.10 -10.26 -5.79
CA ALA A 200 -7.68 -10.06 -6.10
C ALA A 200 -6.78 -11.22 -5.64
N ASP A 201 -7.17 -11.88 -4.55
CA ASP A 201 -6.43 -12.97 -3.89
C ASP A 201 -4.96 -12.63 -3.56
N LEU A 202 -4.71 -11.44 -3.02
CA LEU A 202 -3.39 -10.95 -2.61
C LEU A 202 -3.11 -11.28 -1.13
N LEU A 203 -1.86 -11.63 -0.82
CA LEU A 203 -1.38 -11.78 0.55
C LEU A 203 -1.03 -10.42 1.16
N PRO A 204 -1.23 -10.22 2.46
CA PRO A 204 -0.66 -9.09 3.18
C PRO A 204 0.86 -8.96 2.99
N GLU A 205 1.60 -10.08 2.94
CA GLU A 205 3.05 -10.10 2.72
C GLU A 205 3.43 -9.52 1.36
N GLU A 206 2.61 -9.76 0.33
CA GLU A 206 2.81 -9.19 -1.01
C GLU A 206 2.68 -7.67 -1.00
N PHE A 207 1.66 -7.14 -0.30
CA PHE A 207 1.50 -5.70 -0.10
C PHE A 207 2.62 -5.10 0.74
N ALA A 208 2.98 -5.74 1.85
CA ALA A 208 4.02 -5.28 2.76
C ALA A 208 5.34 -5.11 2.01
N GLN A 209 5.73 -6.06 1.14
CA GLN A 209 6.93 -5.95 0.32
C GLN A 209 6.89 -4.88 -0.76
N VAL A 210 5.75 -4.23 -1.03
CA VAL A 210 5.61 -3.16 -2.04
C VAL A 210 5.30 -1.79 -1.42
N LEU A 211 4.76 -1.75 -0.20
CA LEU A 211 4.54 -0.50 0.54
C LEU A 211 5.64 -0.21 1.56
N ARG A 212 6.46 -1.20 1.93
CA ARG A 212 7.55 -1.07 2.91
C ARG A 212 8.45 0.10 2.55
N ASP A 213 8.58 1.00 3.51
CA ASP A 213 9.52 2.10 3.52
C ASP A 213 10.81 1.60 4.20
N TRP A 214 11.92 1.58 3.47
CA TRP A 214 13.20 1.01 3.92
C TRP A 214 14.05 1.97 4.75
N ARG A 215 13.53 3.17 5.04
CA ARG A 215 14.18 4.11 5.96
C ARG A 215 14.63 3.42 7.23
N ALA A 216 15.79 3.81 7.71
CA ALA A 216 16.24 3.44 9.05
C ALA A 216 15.14 3.81 10.08
N PRO A 217 14.86 2.94 11.07
CA PRO A 217 13.86 3.23 12.09
C PRO A 217 14.05 4.60 12.74
N ASP A 218 12.97 5.37 12.79
CA ASP A 218 12.92 6.72 13.34
C ASP A 218 11.60 6.96 14.11
N ASP A 219 11.50 8.11 14.77
CA ASP A 219 10.32 8.49 15.58
C ASP A 219 9.07 8.76 14.73
N CYS A 220 9.17 8.81 13.39
CA CYS A 220 8.02 9.01 12.51
C CYS A 220 7.22 7.72 12.29
N GLY A 221 7.84 6.58 12.58
CA GLY A 221 7.29 5.26 12.35
C GLY A 221 7.50 4.76 10.90
N PRO A 222 7.28 3.45 10.69
CA PRO A 222 7.65 2.75 9.45
C PRO A 222 6.62 2.93 8.32
N ARG A 223 5.42 3.44 8.63
CA ARG A 223 4.31 3.56 7.68
C ARG A 223 4.52 4.74 6.74
N ASN A 224 4.22 4.52 5.47
CA ASN A 224 4.19 5.56 4.45
C ASN A 224 2.91 5.39 3.62
N LEU A 225 1.90 6.21 3.89
CA LEU A 225 0.59 6.07 3.22
C LEU A 225 0.65 6.41 1.73
N SER A 226 1.64 7.23 1.32
CA SER A 226 1.88 7.52 -0.10
C SER A 226 2.36 6.28 -0.84
N PHE A 227 3.27 5.51 -0.22
CA PHE A 227 3.72 4.21 -0.75
C PHE A 227 2.61 3.16 -0.71
N ALA A 228 1.75 3.17 0.30
CA ALA A 228 0.58 2.29 0.35
C ALA A 228 -0.41 2.56 -0.81
N ALA A 229 -0.65 3.82 -1.16
CA ALA A 229 -1.47 4.19 -2.32
C ALA A 229 -0.83 3.75 -3.64
N ALA A 230 0.49 3.95 -3.79
CA ALA A 230 1.24 3.46 -4.96
C ALA A 230 1.24 1.93 -5.05
N ALA A 231 1.35 1.23 -3.92
CA ALA A 231 1.29 -0.22 -3.85
C ALA A 231 -0.07 -0.76 -4.32
N ALA A 232 -1.19 -0.19 -3.88
CA ALA A 232 -2.51 -0.58 -4.37
C ALA A 232 -2.65 -0.43 -5.90
N ALA A 233 -2.11 0.66 -6.44
CA ALA A 233 -2.13 0.94 -7.87
C ALA A 233 -1.35 -0.09 -8.70
N GLN A 234 -0.30 -0.71 -8.13
CA GLN A 234 0.48 -1.77 -8.78
C GLN A 234 -0.41 -2.96 -9.22
N TRP A 235 -1.48 -3.25 -8.47
CA TRP A 235 -2.47 -4.29 -8.82
C TRP A 235 -3.73 -3.74 -9.51
N GLY A 236 -3.67 -2.48 -9.94
CA GLY A 236 -4.72 -1.81 -10.71
C GLY A 236 -5.81 -1.15 -9.87
N PHE A 237 -5.68 -1.09 -8.54
CA PHE A 237 -6.66 -0.47 -7.65
C PHE A 237 -6.34 1.02 -7.47
N PRO A 238 -7.16 1.95 -8.00
CA PRO A 238 -6.91 3.37 -7.80
C PRO A 238 -7.03 3.71 -6.33
N ALA A 239 -6.01 4.36 -5.77
CA ALA A 239 -5.95 4.69 -4.35
C ALA A 239 -5.30 6.04 -4.08
N TRP A 240 -5.75 6.75 -3.05
CA TRP A 240 -5.15 8.02 -2.64
C TRP A 240 -5.41 8.29 -1.18
N VAL A 241 -4.52 9.08 -0.57
CA VAL A 241 -4.64 9.51 0.82
C VAL A 241 -5.40 10.82 0.88
N ALA A 242 -6.37 10.90 1.79
CA ALA A 242 -7.18 12.08 2.03
C ALA A 242 -7.12 12.48 3.51
N TYR A 243 -7.02 13.78 3.76
CA TYR A 243 -7.54 14.35 4.99
C TYR A 243 -9.06 14.32 4.89
N ALA A 244 -9.66 13.47 5.70
CA ALA A 244 -11.04 13.06 5.57
C ALA A 244 -11.85 13.48 6.80
N ASP A 245 -13.12 13.77 6.57
CA ASP A 245 -14.12 13.91 7.61
C ASP A 245 -15.10 12.72 7.60
N LEU A 246 -16.02 12.71 8.56
CA LEU A 246 -17.00 11.65 8.67
C LEU A 246 -17.98 11.66 7.49
N ALA A 247 -18.23 12.82 6.86
CA ALA A 247 -19.06 12.90 5.68
C ALA A 247 -18.44 12.14 4.50
N LEU A 248 -17.12 12.27 4.31
CA LEU A 248 -16.38 11.52 3.31
C LEU A 248 -16.47 10.03 3.55
N LEU A 249 -16.09 9.54 4.75
CA LEU A 249 -16.13 8.10 5.05
C LEU A 249 -17.54 7.52 4.84
N ARG A 250 -18.59 8.26 5.17
CA ARG A 250 -19.97 7.85 4.92
C ARG A 250 -20.33 7.86 3.44
N ALA A 251 -19.81 8.80 2.66
CA ALA A 251 -19.98 8.83 1.21
C ALA A 251 -19.30 7.63 0.55
N GLU A 252 -18.09 7.28 0.99
CA GLU A 252 -17.36 6.08 0.57
C GLU A 252 -18.16 4.80 0.85
N ALA A 253 -18.59 4.62 2.11
CA ALA A 253 -19.39 3.46 2.50
C ALA A 253 -20.70 3.36 1.70
N ARG A 254 -21.36 4.51 1.45
CA ARG A 254 -22.58 4.57 0.62
C ARG A 254 -22.31 4.20 -0.84
N ALA A 255 -21.15 4.55 -1.37
CA ALA A 255 -20.71 4.20 -2.71
C ALA A 255 -20.23 2.73 -2.81
N GLY A 256 -20.34 1.94 -1.73
CA GLY A 256 -19.86 0.57 -1.71
C GLY A 256 -18.33 0.45 -1.57
N CYS A 257 -17.63 1.57 -1.34
CA CYS A 257 -16.19 1.65 -1.19
C CYS A 257 -15.82 1.61 0.30
N GLY A 258 -14.82 0.80 0.65
CA GLY A 258 -14.19 0.86 1.97
C GLY A 258 -13.06 1.88 1.98
N ALA A 259 -12.46 2.09 3.15
CA ALA A 259 -11.29 2.95 3.30
C ALA A 259 -10.32 2.32 4.31
N VAL A 260 -9.03 2.58 4.18
CA VAL A 260 -8.08 2.32 5.25
C VAL A 260 -8.00 3.57 6.13
N VAL A 261 -8.22 3.42 7.43
CA VAL A 261 -8.16 4.52 8.41
C VAL A 261 -7.00 4.30 9.36
N THR A 262 -6.38 5.37 9.84
CA THR A 262 -5.32 5.31 10.85
C THR A 262 -5.87 5.63 12.23
N LEU A 263 -5.66 4.72 13.18
CA LEU A 263 -6.20 4.79 14.53
C LEU A 263 -5.05 4.88 15.54
N GLN A 264 -5.28 5.64 16.61
CA GLN A 264 -4.51 5.55 17.84
C GLN A 264 -4.94 4.29 18.60
N SER A 265 -3.98 3.45 18.98
CA SER A 265 -4.24 2.30 19.82
C SER A 265 -4.52 2.75 21.26
N THR A 266 -5.46 2.08 21.90
CA THR A 266 -5.67 2.20 23.35
C THR A 266 -4.49 1.60 24.11
N PRO A 267 -4.24 2.01 25.38
CA PRO A 267 -3.22 1.39 26.22
C PRO A 267 -3.34 -0.14 26.32
N ALA A 268 -4.57 -0.67 26.32
CA ALA A 268 -4.82 -2.10 26.36
C ALA A 268 -4.40 -2.81 25.06
N GLN A 269 -4.66 -2.22 23.89
CA GLN A 269 -4.20 -2.75 22.60
C GLN A 269 -2.67 -2.74 22.51
N ILE A 270 -2.02 -1.67 22.99
CA ILE A 270 -0.55 -1.59 23.04
C ILE A 270 0.03 -2.68 23.95
N ALA A 271 -0.57 -2.88 25.13
CA ALA A 271 -0.18 -3.96 26.04
C ALA A 271 -0.38 -5.36 25.43
N ALA A 272 -1.32 -5.51 24.49
CA ALA A 272 -1.55 -6.73 23.72
C ALA A 272 -0.66 -6.86 22.46
N GLY A 273 0.25 -5.90 22.22
CA GLY A 273 1.23 -5.94 21.13
C GLY A 273 0.87 -5.13 19.87
N ALA A 274 -0.23 -4.36 19.89
CA ALA A 274 -0.52 -3.43 18.81
C ALA A 274 0.47 -2.23 18.82
N PRO A 275 0.83 -1.66 17.66
CA PRO A 275 1.61 -0.44 17.63
C PRO A 275 0.79 0.75 18.12
N GLU A 276 1.44 1.81 18.59
CA GLU A 276 0.77 3.03 19.09
C GLU A 276 -0.23 3.62 18.09
N ARG A 277 0.08 3.49 16.80
CA ARG A 277 -0.82 3.80 15.69
C ARG A 277 -0.86 2.63 14.73
N HIS A 278 -2.05 2.26 14.29
CA HIS A 278 -2.25 1.21 13.30
C HIS A 278 -3.29 1.58 12.24
N CYS A 279 -3.26 0.86 11.13
CA CYS A 279 -4.28 0.91 10.10
C CYS A 279 -5.36 -0.15 10.34
N ALA A 280 -6.62 0.21 10.07
CA ALA A 280 -7.75 -0.71 10.00
C ALA A 280 -8.58 -0.43 8.74
N ALA A 281 -9.27 -1.45 8.22
CA ALA A 281 -10.16 -1.29 7.07
C ALA A 281 -11.58 -0.95 7.53
N LEU A 282 -12.07 0.24 7.18
CA LEU A 282 -13.45 0.64 7.38
C LEU A 282 -14.35 -0.11 6.40
N ARG A 283 -15.26 -0.90 6.95
CA ARG A 283 -16.26 -1.68 6.19
C ARG A 283 -17.67 -1.12 6.30
N GLY A 284 -17.88 -0.02 7.04
CA GLY A 284 -19.11 0.76 6.97
C GLY A 284 -19.57 1.28 8.31
N PHE A 285 -20.87 1.51 8.43
CA PHE A 285 -21.51 2.12 9.58
C PHE A 285 -22.81 1.39 9.89
N ALA A 286 -23.08 1.20 11.19
CA ALA A 286 -24.36 0.73 11.67
C ALA A 286 -25.02 1.84 12.48
N SER A 287 -26.32 2.04 12.28
CA SER A 287 -27.14 2.90 13.13
C SER A 287 -28.50 2.23 13.26
N SER A 288 -28.91 1.90 14.48
CA SER A 288 -30.29 1.54 14.77
C SER A 288 -31.07 2.79 15.18
N LEU A 289 -32.41 2.73 15.12
CA LEU A 289 -33.28 3.84 15.52
C LEU A 289 -33.14 4.19 17.02
N ASP A 290 -32.75 3.22 17.86
CA ASP A 290 -32.70 3.34 19.33
C ASP A 290 -31.31 3.03 19.94
N GLY A 291 -30.28 2.80 19.11
CA GLY A 291 -28.94 2.41 19.57
C GLY A 291 -27.86 3.38 19.13
N GLU A 292 -26.74 3.36 19.85
CA GLU A 292 -25.60 4.22 19.55
C GLU A 292 -25.05 3.92 18.15
N PRO A 293 -24.74 4.97 17.34
CA PRO A 293 -24.14 4.79 16.04
C PRO A 293 -22.77 4.13 16.17
N LYS A 294 -22.46 3.19 15.28
CA LYS A 294 -21.20 2.44 15.28
C LYS A 294 -20.48 2.55 13.95
N VAL A 295 -19.16 2.46 14.03
CA VAL A 295 -18.27 2.23 12.88
C VAL A 295 -17.93 0.75 12.84
N LEU A 296 -17.98 0.18 11.64
CA LEU A 296 -17.66 -1.22 11.39
C LEU A 296 -16.25 -1.29 10.79
N LEU A 297 -15.36 -2.08 11.39
CA LEU A 297 -13.97 -2.24 10.96
C LEU A 297 -13.62 -3.72 10.74
N CYS A 298 -12.59 -3.95 9.92
CA CYS A 298 -11.69 -5.08 10.05
C CYS A 298 -10.37 -4.54 10.66
N ASP A 299 -10.15 -4.80 11.95
CA ASP A 299 -8.95 -4.35 12.67
C ASP A 299 -7.95 -5.51 12.80
N PRO A 300 -6.74 -5.40 12.20
CA PRO A 300 -5.71 -6.44 12.25
C PRO A 300 -5.30 -6.89 13.65
N TYR A 301 -5.47 -6.03 14.67
CA TYR A 301 -5.05 -6.28 16.04
C TYR A 301 -6.21 -6.56 17.01
N ALA A 302 -7.44 -6.67 16.51
CA ALA A 302 -8.60 -6.92 17.37
C ALA A 302 -8.65 -8.36 17.91
N ALA A 303 -8.08 -9.34 17.20
CA ALA A 303 -8.08 -10.74 17.62
C ALA A 303 -6.88 -11.50 17.06
N ALA A 304 -6.58 -12.66 17.66
CA ALA A 304 -5.55 -13.58 17.18
C ALA A 304 -6.00 -14.44 15.98
N GLU A 305 -7.30 -14.46 15.69
CA GLU A 305 -7.96 -15.27 14.68
C GLU A 305 -8.62 -14.36 13.65
N ASP A 306 -8.54 -14.71 12.37
CA ASP A 306 -8.92 -13.83 11.25
C ASP A 306 -10.36 -13.32 11.37
N PHE A 307 -11.35 -14.17 11.64
CA PHE A 307 -12.76 -13.74 11.76
C PHE A 307 -13.02 -12.84 12.97
N GLY A 308 -12.21 -12.95 14.03
CA GLY A 308 -12.33 -12.09 15.21
C GLY A 308 -11.89 -10.65 14.96
N CYS A 309 -11.25 -10.37 13.82
CA CYS A 309 -10.85 -9.03 13.42
C CYS A 309 -12.02 -8.17 12.92
N GLU A 310 -13.20 -8.74 12.64
CA GLU A 310 -14.40 -7.94 12.36
C GLU A 310 -14.98 -7.37 13.66
N ILE A 311 -14.85 -6.06 13.84
CA ILE A 311 -15.34 -5.37 15.05
C ILE A 311 -16.35 -4.28 14.73
N GLU A 312 -17.10 -3.89 15.75
CA GLU A 312 -17.94 -2.70 15.78
C GLU A 312 -17.49 -1.84 16.96
N ILE A 313 -17.25 -0.56 16.71
CA ILE A 313 -16.87 0.39 17.75
C ILE A 313 -17.88 1.54 17.79
N PRO A 314 -18.22 2.09 18.99
CA PRO A 314 -19.01 3.30 19.08
C PRO A 314 -18.43 4.42 18.23
N LEU A 315 -19.28 5.21 17.58
CA LEU A 315 -18.84 6.28 16.69
C LEU A 315 -17.98 7.31 17.43
N ASP A 316 -18.33 7.65 18.67
CA ASP A 316 -17.56 8.64 19.43
C ASP A 316 -16.17 8.11 19.78
N ASP A 317 -16.03 6.84 20.14
CA ASP A 317 -14.72 6.20 20.37
C ASP A 317 -13.88 6.19 19.09
N PHE A 318 -14.47 5.87 17.94
CA PHE A 318 -13.80 5.97 16.65
C PHE A 318 -13.31 7.40 16.37
N MET A 319 -14.16 8.41 16.61
CA MET A 319 -13.81 9.80 16.35
C MET A 319 -12.68 10.31 17.26
N VAL A 320 -12.50 9.73 18.45
CA VAL A 320 -11.37 10.02 19.33
C VAL A 320 -10.08 9.33 18.85
N ALA A 321 -10.19 8.08 18.39
CA ALA A 321 -9.03 7.31 17.95
C ALA A 321 -8.52 7.70 16.55
N TRP A 322 -9.40 8.20 15.67
CA TRP A 322 -9.10 8.47 14.26
C TRP A 322 -8.38 9.82 14.08
N ASP A 323 -7.29 9.82 13.31
CA ASP A 323 -6.47 11.01 13.06
C ASP A 323 -6.94 11.88 11.87
N ASN A 324 -8.18 11.67 11.41
CA ASN A 324 -8.75 12.28 10.22
C ASN A 324 -8.00 11.96 8.91
N VAL A 325 -7.21 10.89 8.86
CA VAL A 325 -6.57 10.42 7.62
C VAL A 325 -7.22 9.13 7.15
N ALA A 326 -7.51 9.06 5.86
CA ALA A 326 -7.97 7.85 5.22
C ALA A 326 -7.24 7.64 3.89
N LEU A 327 -6.85 6.39 3.61
CA LEU A 327 -6.52 5.96 2.26
C LEU A 327 -7.79 5.41 1.62
N LEU A 328 -8.27 6.11 0.60
CA LEU A 328 -9.45 5.76 -0.17
C LEU A 328 -9.03 4.86 -1.33
N MET A 329 -9.88 3.89 -1.66
CA MET A 329 -9.61 2.94 -2.74
C MET A 329 -10.84 2.73 -3.61
N ARG A 330 -10.61 2.50 -4.90
CA ARG A 330 -11.65 2.12 -5.86
C ARG A 330 -11.39 0.72 -6.39
N GLN A 331 -12.47 0.03 -6.77
CA GLN A 331 -12.36 -1.21 -7.50
C GLN A 331 -11.63 -0.92 -8.82
N ARG A 332 -10.68 -1.79 -9.18
CA ARG A 332 -10.05 -1.73 -10.50
C ARG A 332 -11.11 -1.87 -11.60
N LYS A 333 -10.98 -1.11 -12.68
CA LYS A 333 -11.81 -1.30 -13.88
C LYS A 333 -11.40 -2.63 -14.53
N SER A 334 -12.36 -3.42 -15.00
CA SER A 334 -12.13 -4.77 -15.54
C SER A 334 -11.14 -4.84 -16.71
N SER A 335 -10.89 -3.71 -17.37
CA SER A 335 -9.94 -3.57 -18.48
C SER A 335 -8.51 -3.20 -18.06
N THR A 336 -8.25 -2.90 -16.78
CA THR A 336 -6.91 -2.58 -16.30
C THR A 336 -6.26 -3.87 -15.79
N PRO A 337 -5.39 -4.54 -16.58
CA PRO A 337 -4.64 -5.67 -16.06
C PRO A 337 -3.82 -5.23 -14.85
N PRO A 338 -3.54 -6.11 -13.87
CA PRO A 338 -2.54 -5.83 -12.84
C PRO A 338 -1.26 -5.37 -13.54
N GLN A 339 -0.81 -4.16 -13.25
CA GLN A 339 0.34 -3.58 -13.94
C GLN A 339 1.65 -3.95 -13.24
N GLY A 340 1.59 -4.93 -12.35
CA GLY A 340 2.67 -5.34 -11.49
C GLY A 340 2.94 -6.83 -11.44
N ARG A 341 3.97 -7.20 -10.67
CA ARG A 341 4.46 -8.56 -10.57
C ARG A 341 3.33 -9.47 -10.07
N THR A 342 2.91 -10.36 -10.95
CA THR A 342 2.06 -11.51 -10.61
C THR A 342 2.93 -12.61 -10.02
N ARG A 343 2.34 -13.48 -9.20
CA ARG A 343 3.02 -14.69 -8.72
C ARG A 343 3.60 -15.48 -9.89
N CYS A 344 4.89 -15.75 -9.84
CA CYS A 344 5.58 -16.65 -10.75
C CYS A 344 5.41 -18.08 -10.25
N SER A 345 4.99 -18.99 -11.13
CA SER A 345 4.94 -20.42 -10.80
C SER A 345 6.34 -21.02 -10.86
N ALA A 346 6.71 -21.75 -9.80
CA ALA A 346 7.94 -22.53 -9.74
C ALA A 346 7.64 -24.01 -9.67
N TRP A 347 8.52 -24.81 -10.29
CA TRP A 347 8.62 -26.23 -9.97
C TRP A 347 9.43 -26.40 -8.69
N ILE A 348 8.99 -27.29 -7.82
CA ILE A 348 9.70 -27.60 -6.58
C ILE A 348 10.15 -29.05 -6.68
N ARG A 349 11.46 -29.27 -6.56
CA ARG A 349 12.06 -30.60 -6.76
C ARG A 349 12.96 -30.99 -5.60
N PRO A 350 12.93 -32.25 -5.15
CA PRO A 350 13.86 -32.72 -4.12
C PRO A 350 15.29 -32.67 -4.66
N VAL A 351 16.25 -32.34 -3.79
CA VAL A 351 17.68 -32.35 -4.14
C VAL A 351 18.19 -33.77 -4.38
N GLY A 352 17.61 -34.77 -3.70
CA GLY A 352 17.98 -36.18 -3.82
C GLY A 352 18.37 -36.77 -2.47
N THR A 353 19.01 -37.94 -2.49
CA THR A 353 19.35 -38.72 -1.29
C THR A 353 20.41 -38.08 -0.40
N ASP A 354 21.24 -37.18 -0.95
CA ASP A 354 22.35 -36.56 -0.23
C ASP A 354 21.91 -35.41 0.69
N ALA A 355 20.69 -34.88 0.48
CA ALA A 355 20.06 -33.89 1.33
C ALA A 355 18.55 -34.18 1.48
N PRO A 356 18.17 -35.25 2.21
CA PRO A 356 16.77 -35.62 2.39
C PRO A 356 15.96 -34.47 2.99
N GLY A 357 14.77 -34.22 2.46
CA GLY A 357 13.90 -33.13 2.92
C GLY A 357 14.19 -31.77 2.29
N ILE A 358 15.30 -31.58 1.58
CA ILE A 358 15.60 -30.31 0.91
C ILE A 358 14.98 -30.29 -0.48
N TYR A 359 14.22 -29.23 -0.74
CA TYR A 359 13.57 -28.96 -2.02
C TYR A 359 14.05 -27.63 -2.59
N ARG A 360 14.29 -27.59 -3.90
CA ARG A 360 14.74 -26.40 -4.62
C ARG A 360 13.68 -25.89 -5.57
N LEU A 361 13.65 -24.57 -5.74
CA LEU A 361 12.73 -23.87 -6.63
C LEU A 361 13.36 -23.80 -8.03
N TYR A 362 12.55 -24.00 -9.06
CA TYR A 362 12.97 -23.91 -10.46
C TYR A 362 12.00 -23.02 -11.23
N LEU A 363 12.53 -21.95 -11.84
CA LEU A 363 11.79 -21.02 -12.67
C LEU A 363 12.18 -21.25 -14.13
N ASN A 364 11.21 -21.49 -15.02
CA ASN A 364 11.46 -21.75 -16.44
C ASN A 364 12.50 -22.87 -16.71
N GLY A 365 12.64 -23.83 -15.79
CA GLY A 365 13.58 -24.94 -15.90
C GLY A 365 14.96 -24.68 -15.28
N GLU A 366 15.26 -23.45 -14.89
CA GLU A 366 16.52 -23.08 -14.21
C GLU A 366 16.34 -23.10 -12.69
N GLU A 367 17.35 -23.60 -11.98
CA GLU A 367 17.37 -23.58 -10.52
C GLU A 367 17.42 -22.13 -10.02
N HIS A 368 16.53 -21.81 -9.09
CA HIS A 368 16.49 -20.53 -8.40
C HIS A 368 16.86 -20.72 -6.93
N PRO A 369 18.16 -20.70 -6.59
CA PRO A 369 18.59 -20.89 -5.22
C PRO A 369 18.19 -19.71 -4.34
N LEU A 370 17.66 -20.00 -3.15
CA LEU A 370 17.40 -19.01 -2.11
C LEU A 370 18.67 -18.83 -1.26
N PRO A 371 19.29 -17.63 -1.23
CA PRO A 371 20.44 -17.37 -0.35
C PRO A 371 20.11 -17.63 1.12
N ASP A 372 21.09 -18.08 1.90
CA ASP A 372 20.90 -18.35 3.34
C ASP A 372 20.50 -17.09 4.13
N ASP A 373 20.84 -15.90 3.63
CA ASP A 373 20.47 -14.62 4.23
C ASP A 373 19.20 -13.99 3.62
N PHE A 374 18.44 -14.72 2.80
CA PHE A 374 17.24 -14.21 2.11
C PHE A 374 16.22 -13.59 3.07
N CYS A 375 15.86 -14.27 4.17
CA CYS A 375 14.93 -13.71 5.16
C CYS A 375 15.60 -12.64 6.03
N ALA A 376 16.89 -12.75 6.31
CA ALA A 376 17.65 -11.73 7.04
C ALA A 376 17.71 -10.40 6.27
N GLN A 377 17.74 -10.45 4.94
CA GLN A 377 17.61 -9.28 4.07
C GLN A 377 16.17 -8.75 3.98
N GLY A 378 15.20 -9.45 4.58
CA GLY A 378 13.79 -9.04 4.63
C GLY A 378 12.89 -9.77 3.65
N GLY A 379 13.37 -10.83 2.97
CA GLY A 379 12.53 -11.75 2.22
C GLY A 379 11.62 -12.58 3.14
N VAL A 380 10.61 -13.23 2.55
CA VAL A 380 9.71 -14.14 3.28
C VAL A 380 9.69 -15.48 2.58
N LEU A 381 10.03 -16.54 3.29
CA LEU A 381 9.87 -17.92 2.86
C LEU A 381 8.84 -18.61 3.77
N ALA A 382 7.84 -19.23 3.15
CA ALA A 382 6.79 -19.95 3.87
C ALA A 382 6.27 -21.13 3.08
N TYR A 383 5.58 -22.04 3.77
CA TYR A 383 4.72 -23.03 3.12
C TYR A 383 3.33 -23.08 3.77
N SER A 384 2.34 -23.52 3.01
CA SER A 384 1.00 -23.87 3.50
C SER A 384 0.68 -25.30 3.16
N LEU A 385 -0.07 -25.97 4.03
CA LEU A 385 -0.67 -27.29 3.78
C LEU A 385 -2.12 -27.13 3.29
N PRO A 386 -2.75 -28.19 2.73
CA PRO A 386 -4.18 -28.22 2.53
C PRO A 386 -4.90 -28.09 3.87
N ASP A 387 -5.75 -27.07 3.98
CA ASP A 387 -6.64 -26.89 5.12
C ASP A 387 -7.85 -27.84 5.01
N GLU A 388 -8.45 -28.21 6.14
CA GLU A 388 -9.65 -29.09 6.17
C GLU A 388 -10.86 -28.45 5.48
N HIS A 389 -10.87 -27.13 5.35
CA HIS A 389 -11.98 -26.34 4.82
C HIS A 389 -11.50 -25.40 3.70
N PRO A 390 -12.34 -25.15 2.67
CA PRO A 390 -12.00 -24.18 1.65
C PRO A 390 -11.98 -22.76 2.23
N HIS A 391 -10.99 -21.98 1.80
CA HIS A 391 -10.86 -20.58 2.18
C HIS A 391 -11.34 -19.64 1.07
N ALA A 392 -11.88 -18.48 1.46
CA ALA A 392 -12.29 -17.46 0.50
C ALA A 392 -11.10 -16.88 -0.28
N THR A 393 -9.91 -16.90 0.32
CA THR A 393 -8.67 -16.35 -0.26
C THR A 393 -7.46 -17.13 0.26
N THR A 394 -6.37 -17.16 -0.50
CA THR A 394 -5.06 -17.70 -0.10
C THR A 394 -4.57 -17.07 1.20
N ALA A 395 -4.87 -15.79 1.45
CA ALA A 395 -4.49 -15.11 2.70
C ALA A 395 -5.14 -15.67 3.99
N HIS A 396 -6.21 -16.48 3.90
CA HIS A 396 -6.80 -17.14 5.08
C HIS A 396 -6.14 -18.49 5.43
N ARG A 397 -5.28 -19.02 4.55
CA ARG A 397 -4.58 -20.27 4.80
C ARG A 397 -3.60 -20.11 5.96
N GLN A 398 -3.29 -21.21 6.62
CA GLN A 398 -2.22 -21.22 7.61
C GLN A 398 -0.86 -21.30 6.93
N PHE A 399 0.05 -20.39 7.30
CA PHE A 399 1.41 -20.34 6.80
C PHE A 399 2.40 -20.73 7.90
N SER A 400 3.35 -21.58 7.54
CA SER A 400 4.56 -21.86 8.31
C SER A 400 5.71 -21.06 7.70
N TYR A 401 6.18 -20.03 8.41
CA TYR A 401 7.34 -19.24 7.99
C TYR A 401 8.62 -19.97 8.38
N VAL A 402 9.56 -20.10 7.44
CA VAL A 402 10.79 -20.86 7.61
C VAL A 402 11.98 -20.11 7.02
N GLU A 403 13.18 -20.56 7.38
CA GLU A 403 14.42 -20.06 6.80
C GLU A 403 14.87 -20.91 5.61
N PRO A 404 15.56 -20.32 4.62
CA PRO A 404 16.21 -21.09 3.56
C PRO A 404 17.18 -22.11 4.13
N THR A 405 17.35 -23.23 3.44
CA THR A 405 18.32 -24.26 3.82
C THR A 405 18.97 -24.82 2.57
N GLN A 406 20.30 -24.70 2.45
CA GLN A 406 21.10 -25.23 1.34
C GLN A 406 20.57 -24.80 -0.05
N GLY A 407 20.23 -23.51 -0.19
CA GLY A 407 19.69 -22.97 -1.44
C GLY A 407 18.21 -23.28 -1.70
N GLY A 408 17.52 -23.94 -0.76
CA GLY A 408 16.13 -24.37 -0.92
C GLY A 408 15.31 -24.21 0.36
N ILE A 409 14.34 -25.11 0.52
CA ILE A 409 13.45 -25.18 1.68
C ILE A 409 13.46 -26.59 2.26
N LEU A 410 13.49 -26.70 3.59
CA LEU A 410 13.32 -27.97 4.29
C LEU A 410 11.83 -28.27 4.44
N LEU A 411 11.38 -29.39 3.88
CA LEU A 411 10.03 -29.91 4.02
C LEU A 411 10.06 -31.28 4.69
N GLU A 412 9.28 -31.42 5.76
CA GLU A 412 9.19 -32.65 6.53
C GLU A 412 8.46 -33.76 5.76
N HIS A 413 8.97 -34.99 5.85
CA HIS A 413 8.27 -36.16 5.35
C HIS A 413 7.39 -36.73 6.47
N GLY A 414 6.12 -36.97 6.16
CA GLY A 414 5.21 -37.69 7.06
C GLY A 414 5.03 -39.14 6.65
N ASP A 415 4.30 -39.92 7.45
CA ASP A 415 3.94 -41.31 7.14
C ASP A 415 3.05 -41.45 5.88
N THR A 416 2.45 -40.35 5.43
CA THR A 416 1.57 -40.28 4.26
C THR A 416 2.00 -39.12 3.36
N PRO A 417 1.88 -39.26 2.02
CA PRO A 417 2.21 -38.17 1.10
C PRO A 417 1.39 -36.92 1.39
N ARG A 418 2.05 -35.77 1.49
CA ARG A 418 1.40 -34.48 1.80
C ARG A 418 1.72 -33.44 0.74
N LYS A 419 0.71 -32.69 0.32
CA LYS A 419 0.90 -31.54 -0.58
C LYS A 419 1.40 -30.35 0.22
N TYR A 420 2.44 -29.70 -0.26
CA TYR A 420 2.94 -28.41 0.21
C TYR A 420 2.77 -27.40 -0.91
N THR A 421 2.30 -26.19 -0.56
CA THR A 421 2.44 -25.01 -1.42
C THR A 421 3.49 -24.12 -0.79
N VAL A 422 4.60 -23.85 -1.48
CA VAL A 422 5.71 -23.01 -1.01
C VAL A 422 5.60 -21.63 -1.63
N TYR A 423 5.89 -20.61 -0.82
CA TYR A 423 5.87 -19.20 -1.19
C TYR A 423 7.22 -18.59 -0.84
N ALA A 424 7.88 -17.96 -1.81
CA ALA A 424 9.06 -17.13 -1.61
C ALA A 424 8.78 -15.72 -2.12
N ILE A 425 8.83 -14.72 -1.24
CA ILE A 425 8.53 -13.33 -1.55
C ILE A 425 9.78 -12.48 -1.26
N GLY A 426 10.41 -12.00 -2.32
CA GLY A 426 11.61 -11.15 -2.26
C GLY A 426 11.29 -9.70 -1.89
N THR A 427 12.32 -8.98 -1.44
CA THR A 427 12.26 -7.54 -1.09
C THR A 427 12.06 -6.63 -2.30
N ASP A 428 12.34 -7.15 -3.49
CA ASP A 428 12.07 -6.53 -4.78
C ASP A 428 10.63 -6.79 -5.28
N GLY A 429 9.79 -7.39 -4.43
CA GLY A 429 8.41 -7.75 -4.75
C GLY A 429 8.27 -8.92 -5.73
N ARG A 430 9.34 -9.69 -6.01
CA ARG A 430 9.20 -10.97 -6.74
C ARG A 430 8.49 -11.97 -5.85
N MET A 431 7.43 -12.58 -6.37
CA MET A 431 6.59 -13.54 -5.65
C MET A 431 6.63 -14.86 -6.40
N ILE A 432 7.15 -15.90 -5.74
CA ILE A 432 7.31 -17.22 -6.34
C ILE A 432 6.46 -18.21 -5.56
N VAL A 433 5.66 -19.00 -6.26
CA VAL A 433 4.78 -20.00 -5.66
C VAL A 433 4.89 -21.32 -6.42
N GLY A 434 4.99 -22.42 -5.70
CA GLY A 434 5.02 -23.75 -6.30
C GLY A 434 4.37 -24.80 -5.40
N ASP A 435 3.91 -25.88 -6.01
CA ASP A 435 3.34 -27.03 -5.32
C ASP A 435 4.29 -28.22 -5.39
N VAL A 436 4.37 -29.01 -4.32
CA VAL A 436 5.08 -30.30 -4.29
C VAL A 436 4.34 -31.29 -3.40
N THR A 437 4.45 -32.57 -3.71
CA THR A 437 4.02 -33.65 -2.80
C THR A 437 5.27 -34.30 -2.23
N VAL A 438 5.34 -34.31 -0.89
CA VAL A 438 6.46 -34.85 -0.10
C VAL A 438 6.03 -36.16 0.54
#